data_AF-A0A3N5ETF2-F1
#
_entry.id   AF-A0A3N5ETF2-F1
#
_cell.length_a   1.000
_cell.length_b   1.000
_cell.length_c   1.000
_cell.angle_alpha   90.00
_cell.angle_beta   90.00
_cell.angle_gamma   90.00
#
_symmetry.space_group_name_H-M   'P 1'
#
loop_
_entity.id
_entity.type
_entity.pdbx_description
1 polymer ?
#
loop_
_entity_poly.entity_id
_entity_poly.type
_entity_poly.pdbx_seq_one_letter_code
_entity_poly.pdbx_strand_id
1 'polypeptide(L)'
;MNTDDKAIFTIGMAAKMLDVHPRTLRNYEDKGLVVPSRKGEWRYFTMRDIQWIECLREMIHVHGVSINAIKKLLTYTPCWNIIDCPFEKRKCCSAFFSNTLVPKKINRAPRPDKVEKHEDIAA
;
A
#
# COMPACT_ATOMS: atom_id res chain seq x y z
N MET A 1 -3.85 -26.32 0.59
CA MET A 1 -3.07 -25.56 1.60
C MET A 1 -2.50 -24.33 0.90
N ASN A 2 -2.95 -23.12 1.23
CA ASN A 2 -2.35 -21.89 0.69
C ASN A 2 -0.93 -21.76 1.26
N THR A 3 0.08 -21.97 0.42
CA THR A 3 1.50 -21.79 0.78
C THR A 3 1.85 -20.32 1.01
N ASP A 4 1.01 -19.41 0.55
CA ASP A 4 1.28 -17.97 0.49
C ASP A 4 1.31 -17.29 1.86
N ASP A 5 0.65 -17.88 2.86
CA ASP A 5 0.59 -17.36 4.23
C ASP A 5 1.70 -17.95 5.13
N LYS A 6 2.48 -18.93 4.63
CA LYS A 6 3.59 -19.50 5.38
C LYS A 6 4.81 -18.59 5.28
N ALA A 7 5.28 -18.08 6.43
CA ALA A 7 6.47 -17.22 6.49
C ALA A 7 7.74 -18.07 6.31
N ILE A 8 8.26 -18.11 5.09
CA ILE A 8 9.39 -18.99 4.71
C ILE A 8 10.62 -18.22 4.22
N PHE A 9 10.48 -16.97 3.80
CA PHE A 9 11.57 -16.22 3.16
C PHE A 9 12.34 -15.40 4.19
N THR A 10 13.67 -15.58 4.28
CA THR A 10 14.51 -14.69 5.08
C THR A 10 14.64 -13.32 4.41
N ILE A 11 15.05 -12.30 5.16
CA ILE A 11 15.29 -10.95 4.59
C ILE A 11 16.23 -10.96 3.38
N GLY A 12 17.26 -11.81 3.39
CA GLY A 12 18.19 -11.93 2.28
C GLY A 12 17.54 -12.56 1.05
N MET A 13 16.70 -13.57 1.23
CA MET A 13 15.96 -14.19 0.13
C MET A 13 14.92 -13.22 -0.45
N ALA A 14 14.13 -12.57 0.40
CA ALA A 14 13.15 -11.56 0.00
C ALA A 14 13.81 -10.41 -0.78
N ALA A 15 14.95 -9.91 -0.31
CA ALA A 15 15.72 -8.86 -0.98
C ALA A 15 16.17 -9.28 -2.39
N LYS A 16 16.61 -10.53 -2.56
CA LYS A 16 16.98 -11.07 -3.89
C LYS A 16 15.78 -11.21 -4.81
N MET A 17 14.65 -11.74 -4.31
CA MET A 17 13.43 -11.91 -5.11
C MET A 17 12.89 -10.57 -5.62
N LEU A 18 12.98 -9.54 -4.79
CA LEU A 18 12.50 -8.19 -5.09
C LEU A 18 13.52 -7.33 -5.83
N ASP A 19 14.75 -7.82 -6.03
CA ASP A 19 15.89 -7.03 -6.53
C ASP A 19 16.05 -5.69 -5.78
N VAL A 20 16.17 -5.78 -4.45
CA VAL A 20 16.39 -4.64 -3.56
C VAL A 20 17.48 -4.91 -2.54
N HIS A 21 18.07 -3.86 -2.01
CA HIS A 21 18.98 -3.99 -0.88
C HIS A 21 18.21 -4.34 0.41
N PRO A 22 18.73 -5.24 1.30
CA PRO A 22 18.07 -5.60 2.56
C PRO A 22 17.75 -4.40 3.47
N ARG A 23 18.54 -3.32 3.38
CA ARG A 23 18.28 -2.06 4.09
C ARG A 23 16.94 -1.44 3.69
N THR A 24 16.53 -1.57 2.44
CA THR A 24 15.23 -1.07 1.95
C THR A 24 14.08 -1.79 2.64
N LEU A 25 14.18 -3.12 2.80
CA LEU A 25 13.17 -3.89 3.53
C LEU A 25 13.08 -3.49 5.00
N ARG A 26 14.22 -3.25 5.66
CA ARG A 26 14.25 -2.72 7.04
C ARG A 26 13.63 -1.34 7.12
N ASN A 27 13.91 -0.46 6.15
CA ASN A 27 13.29 0.87 6.10
C ASN A 27 11.76 0.77 5.99
N TYR A 28 11.23 -0.16 5.18
CA TYR A 28 9.78 -0.36 5.07
C TYR A 28 9.18 -0.93 6.36
N GLU A 29 9.86 -1.85 7.02
CA GLU A 29 9.48 -2.35 8.36
C GLU A 29 9.50 -1.23 9.41
N ASP A 30 10.56 -0.43 9.49
CA ASP A 30 10.70 0.69 10.43
C ASP A 30 9.63 1.76 10.20
N LYS A 31 9.24 1.95 8.94
CA LYS A 31 8.12 2.84 8.57
C LYS A 31 6.77 2.17 8.78
N GLY A 32 6.68 0.93 9.25
CA GLY A 32 5.42 0.22 9.51
C GLY A 32 4.60 -0.07 8.25
N LEU A 33 5.24 -0.13 7.09
CA LEU A 33 4.61 -0.49 5.81
C LEU A 33 4.61 -2.00 5.58
N VAL A 34 5.49 -2.73 6.25
CA VAL A 34 5.61 -4.18 6.19
C VAL A 34 5.77 -4.70 7.61
N VAL A 35 5.13 -5.81 7.94
CA VAL A 35 5.20 -6.42 9.28
C VAL A 35 5.62 -7.89 9.11
N PRO A 36 6.93 -8.19 9.00
CA PRO A 36 7.39 -9.55 8.86
C PRO A 36 7.16 -10.35 10.15
N SER A 37 7.03 -11.67 10.01
CA SER A 37 7.03 -12.58 11.16
C SER A 37 8.43 -12.66 11.76
N ARG A 38 8.52 -12.70 13.09
CA ARG A 38 9.79 -12.77 13.82
C ARG A 38 9.95 -14.08 14.56
N LYS A 39 11.14 -14.67 14.47
CA LYS A 39 11.58 -15.78 15.33
C LYS A 39 12.94 -15.42 15.92
N GLY A 40 12.93 -14.82 17.11
CA GLY A 40 14.11 -14.17 17.68
C GLY A 40 14.53 -12.96 16.84
N GLU A 41 15.80 -12.91 16.45
CA GLU A 41 16.35 -11.83 15.60
C GLU A 41 16.01 -11.98 14.11
N TRP A 42 15.54 -13.16 13.70
CA TRP A 42 15.30 -13.51 12.32
C TRP A 42 13.94 -13.01 11.85
N ARG A 43 13.93 -12.37 10.67
CA ARG A 43 12.74 -11.90 9.98
C ARG A 43 12.36 -12.88 8.88
N TYR A 44 11.10 -13.27 8.87
CA TYR A 44 10.51 -14.15 7.88
C TYR A 44 9.37 -13.43 7.16
N PHE A 45 9.42 -13.47 5.85
CA PHE A 45 8.45 -12.92 4.93
C PHE A 45 7.65 -14.07 4.33
N THR A 46 6.35 -13.83 4.17
CA THR A 46 5.42 -14.67 3.42
C THR A 46 5.46 -14.31 1.93
N MET A 47 4.86 -15.11 1.05
CA MET A 47 4.73 -14.71 -0.35
C MET A 47 3.84 -13.46 -0.50
N ARG A 48 2.83 -13.33 0.38
CA ARG A 48 1.98 -12.14 0.45
C ARG A 48 2.77 -10.88 0.76
N ASP A 49 3.75 -10.96 1.66
CA ASP A 49 4.64 -9.83 1.96
C ASP A 49 5.46 -9.41 0.73
N ILE A 50 5.96 -10.38 -0.04
CA ILE A 50 6.71 -10.10 -1.28
C ILE A 50 5.83 -9.34 -2.27
N GLN A 51 4.63 -9.86 -2.57
CA GLN A 51 3.67 -9.21 -3.47
C GLN A 51 3.27 -7.80 -2.98
N TRP A 52 3.11 -7.64 -1.67
CA TRP A 52 2.81 -6.35 -1.07
C TRP A 52 3.97 -5.35 -1.25
N ILE A 53 5.21 -5.79 -1.06
CA ILE A 53 6.39 -4.94 -1.24
C ILE A 53 6.55 -4.54 -2.72
N GLU A 54 6.23 -5.41 -3.67
CA GLU A 54 6.21 -5.05 -5.10
C GLU A 54 5.20 -3.93 -5.37
N CYS A 55 3.96 -4.06 -4.87
CA CYS A 55 2.94 -3.04 -5.00
C CYS A 55 3.35 -1.72 -4.31
N LEU A 56 3.99 -1.82 -3.13
CA LEU A 56 4.53 -0.66 -2.43
C LEU A 56 5.60 0.06 -3.25
N ARG A 57 6.49 -0.68 -3.89
CA ARG A 57 7.53 -0.11 -4.76
C ARG A 57 6.94 0.54 -6.01
N GLU A 58 5.91 -0.05 -6.60
CA GLU A 58 5.17 0.55 -7.71
C GLU A 58 4.56 1.90 -7.28
N MET A 59 3.87 1.95 -6.13
CA MET A 59 3.36 3.20 -5.55
C MET A 59 4.47 4.27 -5.38
N ILE A 60 5.64 3.88 -4.87
CA ILE A 60 6.73 4.83 -4.58
C ILE A 60 7.45 5.28 -5.85
N HIS A 61 7.87 4.35 -6.69
CA HIS A 61 8.81 4.61 -7.78
C HIS A 61 8.14 4.90 -9.11
N VAL A 62 6.96 4.33 -9.37
CA VAL A 62 6.22 4.54 -10.62
C VAL A 62 5.22 5.69 -10.46
N HIS A 63 4.46 5.69 -9.38
CA HIS A 63 3.43 6.70 -9.12
C HIS A 63 3.92 7.91 -8.30
N GLY A 64 5.18 7.88 -7.84
CA GLY A 64 5.78 9.00 -7.10
C GLY A 64 5.13 9.26 -5.73
N VAL A 65 4.41 8.29 -5.16
CA VAL A 65 3.71 8.48 -3.90
C VAL A 65 4.70 8.36 -2.74
N SER A 66 4.80 9.40 -1.93
CA SER A 66 5.69 9.38 -0.76
C SER A 66 5.26 8.32 0.27
N ILE A 67 6.23 7.75 0.99
CA ILE A 67 5.99 6.78 2.07
C ILE A 67 4.93 7.28 3.08
N ASN A 68 5.00 8.56 3.47
CA ASN A 68 4.05 9.16 4.41
C ASN A 68 2.63 9.24 3.80
N ALA A 69 2.53 9.61 2.52
CA ALA A 69 1.26 9.62 1.80
C ALA A 69 0.69 8.22 1.67
N ILE A 70 1.49 7.20 1.34
CA ILE A 70 1.04 5.79 1.26
C ILE A 70 0.43 5.35 2.59
N LYS A 71 1.12 5.57 3.72
CA LYS A 71 0.59 5.19 5.05
C LYS A 71 -0.77 5.84 5.33
N LYS A 72 -0.91 7.13 4.99
CA LYS A 72 -2.16 7.86 5.21
C LYS A 72 -3.27 7.41 4.26
N LEU A 73 -2.96 7.25 2.97
CA LEU A 73 -3.92 6.85 1.94
C LEU A 73 -4.45 5.44 2.17
N LEU A 74 -3.60 4.49 2.58
CA LEU A 74 -4.01 3.12 2.87
C LEU A 74 -5.01 3.00 4.03
N THR A 75 -5.17 4.05 4.84
CA THR A 75 -6.23 4.12 5.86
C THR A 75 -7.62 4.39 5.24
N TYR A 76 -7.66 5.04 4.08
CA TYR A 76 -8.87 5.57 3.44
C TYR A 76 -9.15 4.96 2.08
N THR A 77 -8.21 4.25 1.48
CA THR A 77 -8.42 3.65 0.19
C THR A 77 -7.48 2.46 -0.02
N PRO A 78 -7.97 1.36 -0.62
CA PRO A 78 -7.10 0.25 -0.97
C PRO A 78 -6.08 0.66 -2.04
N CYS A 79 -4.98 -0.09 -2.13
CA CYS A 79 -3.89 0.21 -3.07
C CYS A 79 -4.35 0.29 -4.53
N TRP A 80 -5.31 -0.54 -4.96
CA TRP A 80 -5.78 -0.54 -6.35
C TRP A 80 -6.48 0.74 -6.79
N ASN A 81 -6.95 1.57 -5.86
CA ASN A 81 -7.47 2.91 -6.14
C ASN A 81 -6.36 3.98 -6.12
N ILE A 82 -5.23 3.71 -5.46
CA ILE A 82 -4.09 4.64 -5.38
C ILE A 82 -3.31 4.63 -6.70
N ILE A 83 -3.10 3.43 -7.27
CA ILE A 83 -2.29 3.21 -8.48
C ILE A 83 -3.11 2.86 -9.72
N ASP A 84 -4.44 2.99 -9.65
CA ASP A 84 -5.35 2.58 -10.73
C ASP A 84 -5.07 1.16 -11.26
N CYS A 85 -4.77 0.23 -10.34
CA CYS A 85 -4.35 -1.13 -10.67
C CYS A 85 -5.40 -1.80 -11.58
N PRO A 86 -5.07 -2.43 -12.72
CA PRO A 86 -6.08 -3.03 -13.59
C PRO A 86 -6.83 -4.20 -12.93
N PHE A 87 -8.10 -4.42 -13.30
CA PHE A 87 -8.91 -5.49 -12.71
C PHE A 87 -8.28 -6.87 -12.85
N GLU A 88 -7.61 -7.16 -13.98
CA GLU A 88 -6.96 -8.46 -14.19
C GLU A 88 -5.79 -8.71 -13.23
N LYS A 89 -5.03 -7.66 -12.85
CA LYS A 89 -4.01 -7.76 -11.80
C LYS A 89 -4.65 -7.91 -10.42
N ARG A 90 -5.78 -7.24 -10.16
CA ARG A 90 -6.52 -7.34 -8.88
C ARG A 90 -7.07 -8.75 -8.63
N LYS A 91 -7.55 -9.46 -9.66
CA LYS A 91 -8.12 -10.82 -9.55
C LYS A 91 -7.16 -11.87 -9.01
N CYS A 92 -5.86 -11.62 -9.05
CA CYS A 92 -4.84 -12.52 -8.50
C CYS A 92 -4.17 -11.93 -7.25
N CYS A 93 -4.64 -10.77 -6.77
CA CYS A 93 -4.00 -10.06 -5.67
C CYS A 93 -4.55 -10.55 -4.32
N SER A 94 -3.66 -11.06 -3.48
CA SER A 94 -3.98 -11.48 -2.11
C SER A 94 -4.65 -10.39 -1.26
N ALA A 95 -4.30 -9.12 -1.47
CA ALA A 95 -4.91 -7.97 -0.80
C ALA A 95 -6.35 -7.67 -1.26
N PHE A 96 -6.72 -8.05 -2.49
CA PHE A 96 -8.08 -7.90 -3.00
C PHE A 96 -9.05 -8.89 -2.33
N PHE A 97 -8.59 -10.11 -2.06
CA PHE A 97 -9.42 -11.15 -1.44
C PHE A 97 -9.49 -11.09 0.09
N SER A 98 -8.52 -10.44 0.76
CA SER A 98 -8.50 -10.40 2.23
C SER A 98 -9.55 -9.46 2.84
N ASN A 99 -10.29 -8.67 2.04
CA ASN A 99 -11.36 -7.75 2.48
C ASN A 99 -10.95 -6.72 3.56
N THR A 100 -9.65 -6.63 3.89
CA THR A 100 -9.15 -5.91 5.07
C THR A 100 -8.85 -4.43 4.76
N LEU A 101 -8.88 -4.03 3.49
CA LEU A 101 -8.52 -2.68 3.04
C LEU A 101 -9.69 -1.91 2.40
N VAL A 102 -10.94 -2.33 2.63
CA VAL A 102 -12.10 -1.51 2.27
C VAL A 102 -12.42 -0.63 3.47
N PRO A 103 -12.09 0.68 3.46
CA PRO A 103 -12.66 1.58 4.43
C PRO A 103 -14.18 1.53 4.25
N LYS A 104 -14.87 1.19 5.34
CA LYS A 104 -16.33 1.30 5.42
C LYS A 104 -16.68 2.73 5.02
N LYS A 105 -17.26 2.89 3.82
CA LYS A 105 -17.74 4.12 3.18
C LYS A 105 -17.23 5.42 3.84
N ILE A 106 -16.28 6.10 3.20
CA ILE A 106 -16.05 7.52 3.48
C ILE A 106 -17.37 8.22 3.14
N ASN A 107 -18.14 8.63 4.15
CA ASN A 107 -19.26 9.53 3.95
C ASN A 107 -18.69 10.81 3.36
N ARG A 108 -18.99 11.09 2.09
CA ARG A 108 -18.61 12.36 1.46
C ARG A 108 -19.27 13.45 2.30
N ALA A 109 -18.47 14.33 2.92
CA ALA A 109 -19.01 15.55 3.49
C ALA A 109 -19.78 16.30 2.38
N PRO A 110 -20.90 16.96 2.69
CA PRO A 110 -21.58 17.82 1.74
C PRO A 110 -20.57 18.81 1.14
N ARG A 111 -20.65 18.99 -0.19
CA ARG A 111 -19.80 19.96 -0.89
C ARG A 111 -20.07 21.34 -0.25
N PRO A 112 -19.05 22.11 0.15
CA PRO A 112 -19.30 23.47 0.59
C PRO A 112 -20.00 24.22 -0.55
N ASP A 113 -21.08 24.92 -0.20
CA ASP A 113 -21.90 25.65 -1.16
C ASP A 113 -21.03 26.63 -1.95
N LYS A 114 -21.33 26.78 -3.25
CA LYS A 114 -20.58 27.62 -4.17
C LYS A 114 -20.46 29.02 -3.57
N VAL A 115 -19.23 29.50 -3.41
CA VAL A 115 -18.94 30.90 -3.07
C VAL A 115 -19.68 31.78 -4.07
N GLU A 116 -20.63 32.57 -3.57
CA GLU A 116 -21.34 33.59 -4.35
C GLU A 116 -20.30 34.53 -4.95
N LYS A 117 -20.31 34.68 -6.28
CA LYS A 117 -19.51 35.70 -6.94
C LYS A 117 -20.09 37.05 -6.50
N HIS A 118 -19.36 37.79 -5.69
CA HIS A 118 -19.60 39.22 -5.54
C HIS A 118 -19.36 39.87 -6.91
N GLU A 119 -20.43 40.33 -7.55
CA GLU A 119 -20.36 41.28 -8.65
C GLU A 119 -20.00 42.63 -8.06
N ASP A 120 -18.71 42.95 -8.07
CA ASP A 120 -18.24 44.29 -7.76
C ASP A 120 -18.62 45.24 -8.92
N ILE A 121 -19.47 46.17 -8.53
CA ILE A 121 -19.97 47.37 -9.17
C ILE A 121 -18.88 48.14 -9.93
N ALA A 122 -19.16 48.54 -11.17
CA ALA A 122 -18.65 49.79 -11.73
C ALA A 122 -19.68 50.40 -12.70
N ALA A 123 -20.20 51.55 -12.29
CA ALA A 123 -20.95 52.50 -13.10
C ALA A 123 -19.99 53.36 -13.94
#